data_AF-A0AA36UIG3-F1
#
_entry.id   AF-A0AA36UIG3-F1
#
_cell.length_a   1.000
_cell.length_b   1.000
_cell.length_c   1.000
_cell.angle_alpha   90.00
_cell.angle_beta   90.00
_cell.angle_gamma   90.00
#
_symmetry.space_group_name_H-M   'P 1'
#
loop_
_entity.id
_entity.type
_entity.pdbx_description
1 polymer ?
#
loop_
_entity_poly.entity_id
_entity_poly.type
_entity_poly.pdbx_seq_one_letter_code
_entity_poly.pdbx_strand_id
1 'polypeptide(L)' 'MLRVAKPCTKIMIADETTDFIQQQYKKSLFTRNYFQDTDFDLTQIENCIPETVQEEKTRLLWSNRFYCITFRKPA' A
#
# COMPACT_ATOMS: atom_id res chain seq x y z
N MET A 1 6.68 4.03 11.18
CA MET A 1 8.06 4.25 10.69
C MET A 1 8.41 5.73 10.44
N LEU A 2 7.46 6.62 10.13
CA LEU A 2 7.75 8.04 9.84
C LEU A 2 8.52 8.79 10.95
N ARG A 3 8.16 8.55 12.23
CA ARG A 3 8.82 9.17 13.40
C ARG A 3 10.35 8.95 13.41
N VAL A 4 10.80 7.75 13.04
CA VAL A 4 12.22 7.35 13.14
C VAL A 4 13.03 7.66 11.87
N ALA A 5 12.38 7.95 10.75
CA ALA A 5 13.07 8.31 9.51
C ALA A 5 13.81 9.66 9.67
N LYS A 6 14.94 9.85 8.98
CA LYS A 6 15.63 11.15 8.98
C LYS A 6 14.79 12.20 8.23
N PRO A 7 14.91 13.49 8.57
CA PRO A 7 14.35 14.59 7.76
C PRO A 7 14.60 14.39 6.26
N CYS A 8 13.62 14.77 5.44
CA CYS A 8 13.67 14.66 3.98
C CYS A 8 13.81 13.23 3.42
N THR A 9 13.73 12.17 4.25
CA THR A 9 13.80 10.77 3.77
C THR A 9 12.62 10.46 2.86
N LYS A 10 12.90 9.81 1.72
CA LYS A 10 11.87 9.26 0.85
C LYS A 10 11.46 7.88 1.34
N ILE A 11 10.16 7.70 1.56
CA ILE A 11 9.55 6.47 2.06
C ILE A 11 8.66 5.90 0.95
N MET A 12 8.60 4.57 0.86
CA MET A 12 7.76 3.84 -0.09
C MET A 12 6.99 2.77 0.67
N ILE A 13 5.67 2.76 0.48
CA ILE A 13 4.78 1.65 0.83
C ILE A 13 4.48 0.93 -0.48
N ALA A 14 4.73 -0.38 -0.54
CA ALA A 14 4.41 -1.19 -1.70
C ALA A 14 3.78 -2.48 -1.21
N ASP A 15 2.63 -2.83 -1.78
CA ASP A 15 1.86 -4.02 -1.42
C ASP A 15 0.98 -4.46 -2.60
N GLU A 16 0.42 -5.66 -2.54
CA GLU A 16 -0.46 -6.21 -3.57
C GLU A 16 -1.81 -5.47 -3.64
N THR A 17 -2.40 -5.39 -4.84
CA THR A 17 -3.76 -4.86 -5.03
C THR A 17 -4.85 -5.88 -4.73
N THR A 18 -6.04 -5.40 -4.36
CA THR A 18 -7.23 -6.24 -4.11
C THR A 18 -7.55 -7.17 -5.27
N ASP A 19 -7.47 -6.67 -6.52
CA ASP A 19 -7.78 -7.45 -7.71
C ASP A 19 -6.87 -8.67 -7.84
N PHE A 20 -5.59 -8.50 -7.52
CA PHE A 20 -4.61 -9.59 -7.54
C PHE A 20 -4.85 -10.57 -6.38
N ILE A 21 -5.15 -10.06 -5.18
CA ILE A 21 -5.47 -10.89 -4.01
C ILE A 21 -6.71 -11.75 -4.24
N GLN A 22 -7.76 -11.16 -4.82
CA GLN A 22 -8.99 -11.88 -5.12
C GLN A 22 -8.83 -12.90 -6.25
N GLN A 23 -8.07 -12.59 -7.31
CA GLN A 23 -7.87 -13.55 -8.41
C GLN A 23 -6.94 -14.71 -8.05
N GLN A 24 -5.87 -14.47 -7.28
CA GLN A 24 -4.82 -15.45 -7.04
C GLN A 24 -4.94 -16.13 -5.66
N TYR A 25 -5.09 -15.35 -4.59
CA TYR A 25 -5.02 -15.87 -3.21
C TYR A 25 -6.34 -16.44 -2.70
N LYS A 26 -7.50 -15.91 -3.11
CA LYS A 26 -8.82 -16.48 -2.76
C LYS A 26 -9.14 -17.80 -3.47
N LYS A 27 -8.45 -18.13 -4.57
CA LYS A 27 -8.67 -19.39 -5.32
C LYS A 27 -7.81 -20.56 -4.83
N SER A 28 -6.71 -20.31 -4.14
CA SER A 28 -5.83 -21.36 -3.62
C SER A 28 -6.33 -21.91 -2.29
N LEU A 29 -6.45 -23.25 -2.21
CA LEU A 29 -6.88 -23.99 -1.01
C LEU A 29 -6.02 -23.71 0.25
N PHE A 30 -4.78 -23.24 0.07
CA PHE A 30 -3.84 -23.00 1.18
C PHE A 30 -3.90 -21.57 1.74
N THR A 31 -4.28 -20.58 0.93
CA THR A 31 -4.26 -19.15 1.32
C THR A 31 -5.67 -18.58 1.53
N ARG A 32 -6.72 -19.27 1.07
CA ARG A 32 -8.11 -18.78 1.12
C ARG A 32 -8.57 -18.37 2.52
N ASN A 33 -8.23 -19.14 3.55
CA ASN A 33 -8.69 -18.87 4.92
C ASN A 33 -8.11 -17.58 5.52
N TYR A 34 -6.95 -17.11 5.02
CA TYR A 34 -6.33 -15.88 5.50
C TYR A 34 -6.91 -14.61 4.87
N PHE A 35 -7.63 -14.74 3.75
CA PHE A 35 -8.14 -13.63 2.97
C PHE A 35 -9.67 -13.63 2.82
N GLN A 36 -10.39 -14.46 3.58
CA GLN A 36 -11.84 -14.65 3.45
C GLN A 36 -12.62 -13.35 3.73
N ASP A 37 -12.20 -12.56 4.72
CA ASP A 37 -12.91 -11.35 5.19
C ASP A 37 -12.09 -10.05 5.05
N THR A 38 -10.98 -10.07 4.30
CA THR A 38 -10.21 -8.85 4.01
C THR A 38 -10.86 -8.07 2.88
N ASP A 39 -11.44 -6.93 3.23
CA ASP A 39 -11.71 -5.86 2.30
C ASP A 39 -10.48 -4.95 2.24
N PHE A 40 -9.98 -4.69 1.04
CA PHE A 40 -8.81 -3.84 0.82
C PHE A 40 -9.27 -2.65 -0.01
N ASP A 41 -9.11 -1.46 0.58
CA ASP A 41 -9.38 -0.20 -0.07
C ASP A 41 -8.12 0.67 0.00
N LEU A 42 -7.57 0.97 -1.18
CA LEU A 42 -6.38 1.81 -1.32
C LEU A 42 -6.61 3.20 -0.71
N THR A 43 -7.84 3.72 -0.79
CA THR A 43 -8.16 5.05 -0.28
C THR A 43 -8.04 5.12 1.25
N GLN A 44 -8.31 4.02 1.96
CA GLN A 44 -8.12 3.96 3.41
C GLN A 44 -6.64 4.08 3.79
N ILE A 45 -5.75 3.52 2.98
CA ILE A 45 -4.30 3.59 3.19
C ILE A 45 -3.79 5.00 2.88
N GLU A 46 -4.25 5.60 1.79
CA GLU A 46 -3.93 7.00 1.45
C GLU A 46 -4.37 7.94 2.59
N ASN A 47 -5.58 7.77 3.12
CA ASN A 47 -6.09 8.54 4.26
C ASN A 47 -5.30 8.34 5.57
N CYS A 48 -4.55 7.24 5.70
CA CYS A 48 -3.68 7.01 6.86
C CYS A 48 -2.33 7.72 6.75
N ILE A 49 -1.99 8.29 5.59
CA ILE A 49 -0.76 9.05 5.39
C ILE A 49 -0.97 10.46 5.95
N PRO A 50 -0.12 10.94 6.86
CA PRO A 50 -0.29 12.27 7.44
C PRO A 50 -0.12 13.36 6.37
N GLU A 51 -1.05 14.30 6.28
CA GLU A 51 -1.00 15.45 5.33
C GLU A 51 0.29 16.29 5.44
N THR A 52 1.02 16.17 6.56
CA THR A 52 2.32 16.80 6.78
C THR A 52 3.46 16.30 5.89
N VAL A 53 3.28 15.15 5.22
CA VAL A 53 4.30 14.60 4.31
C VAL A 53 4.34 15.39 3.00
N GLN A 54 5.48 15.30 2.31
CA GLN A 54 5.69 16.03 1.05
C GLN A 54 5.81 15.07 -0.12
N GLU A 55 5.54 15.56 -1.33
CA GLU A 55 5.72 14.80 -2.58
C GLU A 55 4.97 13.46 -2.62
N GLU A 56 3.77 13.39 -2.02
CA GLU A 56 2.96 12.18 -2.06
C GLU A 56 2.58 11.82 -3.49
N LYS A 57 2.80 10.55 -3.86
CA LYS A 57 2.46 9.98 -5.16
C LYS A 57 2.04 8.54 -5.00
N THR A 58 0.86 8.22 -5.52
CA THR A 58 0.39 6.84 -5.69
C THR A 58 0.60 6.39 -7.13
N ARG A 59 1.08 5.15 -7.31
CA ARG A 59 1.27 4.51 -8.61
C ARG A 59 0.84 3.06 -8.55
N LEU A 60 0.18 2.60 -9.62
CA LEU A 60 -0.05 1.19 -9.85
C LEU A 60 1.11 0.62 -10.68
N LEU A 61 1.59 -0.55 -10.29
CA LEU A 61 2.72 -1.25 -10.89
C LEU A 61 2.26 -2.63 -11.39
N TRP A 62 3.03 -3.16 -12.34
CA TRP A 62 2.87 -4.53 -12.85
C TRP A 62 1.43 -4.85 -13.30
N SER A 63 0.89 -4.02 -14.18
CA SER A 63 -0.49 -4.18 -14.70
C SER A 63 -1.54 -4.21 -13.58
N ASN A 64 -1.44 -3.26 -12.65
CA ASN A 64 -2.32 -3.10 -11.48
C ASN A 64 -2.28 -4.26 -10.48
N ARG A 65 -1.17 -5.01 -10.40
CA ARG A 65 -1.00 -6.08 -9.39
C ARG A 65 -0.43 -5.57 -8.08
N PHE A 66 0.32 -4.49 -8.13
CA PHE A 66 0.90 -3.84 -6.97
C PHE A 66 0.52 -2.37 -6.98
N TYR A 67 0.34 -1.80 -5.80
CA TYR A 67 0.34 -0.37 -5.63
C TYR A 67 1.62 0.07 -4.93
N CYS A 68 1.99 1.32 -5.16
CA CYS A 68 3.16 1.95 -4.60
C CYS A 68 2.78 3.37 -4.20
N ILE A 69 2.86 3.68 -2.91
CA ILE A 69 2.69 5.04 -2.41
C ILE A 69 4.06 5.53 -1.94
N THR A 70 4.51 6.65 -2.49
CA THR A 70 5.77 7.28 -2.10
C THR A 70 5.51 8.66 -1.54
N PHE A 71 6.21 9.01 -0.47
CA PHE A 71 6.16 10.34 0.13
C PHE A 71 7.50 10.65 0.83
N ARG A 72 7.71 11.91 1.17
CA ARG A 72 8.87 12.38 1.91
C ARG A 72 8.49 12.83 3.32
N LYS A 73 9.35 12.48 4.27
CA LYS A 73 9.28 13.07 5.61
C LYS A 73 9.60 14.57 5.50
N PRO A 74 8.81 15.45 6.15
CA PRO A 74 9.15 16.87 6.25
C PRO A 74 10.52 17.08 6.91
N ALA A 75 11.09 18.27 6.71
CA ALA A 75 12.35 18.68 7.33
C ALA A 75 12.25 18.73 8.87
#